data_AF-A0A250JKM8-F1
#
_entry.id   AF-A0A250JKM8-F1
#
_cell.length_a   1.000
_cell.length_b   1.000
_cell.length_c   1.000
_cell.angle_alpha   90.00
_cell.angle_beta   90.00
_cell.angle_gamma   90.00
#
_symmetry.space_group_name_H-M   'P 1'
#
loop_
_entity.id
_entity.type
_entity.pdbx_description
1 polymer ?
#
loop_
_entity_poly.entity_id
_entity_poly.type
_entity_poly.pdbx_seq_one_letter_code
_entity_poly.pdbx_strand_id
1 'polypeptide(L)'
;MTADVSSGALPCCALHPDAFAGATCQRCGSFVCGVCTTWVMGRMYCPACAVRPEVNYLEDFRLKLWGRRDASAWLVGLVTVVLVGLGLVALVAGTFGIALAWLASAGVGVAFFLGMRWARLGLLAVPLLAMLLTAPSLGAPALLFFVPLMVAVNVFRDTRSRLFFRLDVPERELHRLWDLRVNNPLARHALSLGVGSLFLPVLASLLSFFGVWWVLSVLFLGMAMLALILGVVALRRVDPEARPPIGRRWESLGAVGLALTALVLWGVLHWQRMVALFGGAVD
;
A
#
# COMPACT_ATOMS: atom_id res chain seq x y z
N MET A 1 43.27 1.61 39.91
CA MET A 1 42.20 1.89 40.89
C MET A 1 41.07 0.93 40.59
N THR A 2 41.06 -0.22 41.26
CA THR A 2 39.96 -1.20 41.23
C THR A 2 38.91 -0.68 42.19
N ALA A 3 37.78 -0.20 41.66
CA ALA A 3 36.65 0.13 42.51
C ALA A 3 36.11 -1.19 43.08
N ASP A 4 36.25 -1.38 44.39
CA ASP A 4 35.58 -2.46 45.11
C ASP A 4 34.06 -2.22 45.02
N VAL A 5 33.42 -2.88 44.06
CA VAL A 5 31.96 -2.86 43.94
C VAL A 5 31.41 -3.86 44.96
N SER A 6 30.80 -3.33 46.02
CA SER A 6 30.02 -4.11 46.99
C SER A 6 29.10 -5.10 46.27
N SER A 7 29.22 -6.39 46.59
CA SER A 7 28.46 -7.49 46.00
C SER A 7 26.95 -7.43 46.26
N GLY A 8 26.47 -6.42 47.01
CA GLY A 8 25.05 -6.14 47.27
C GLY A 8 24.54 -4.82 46.67
N ALA A 9 25.32 -4.11 45.86
CA ALA A 9 24.86 -2.87 45.23
C ALA A 9 23.78 -3.17 44.17
N LEU A 10 22.54 -2.78 44.45
CA LEU A 10 21.46 -2.84 43.48
C LEU A 10 21.80 -1.94 42.28
N PRO A 11 21.60 -2.41 41.03
CA PRO A 11 21.91 -1.61 39.85
C PRO A 11 21.02 -0.37 39.82
N CYS A 12 21.62 0.80 39.62
CA CYS A 12 20.90 2.06 39.45
C CYS A 12 20.65 2.36 37.96
N CYS A 13 19.66 3.21 37.68
CA CYS A 13 19.38 3.68 36.34
C CYS A 13 20.54 4.55 35.82
N ALA A 14 20.93 4.34 34.57
CA ALA A 14 22.00 5.11 33.92
C ALA A 14 21.67 6.60 33.77
N LEU A 15 20.39 6.98 33.77
CA LEU A 15 19.92 8.38 33.69
C LEU A 15 19.52 8.96 35.04
N HIS A 16 19.15 8.11 35.99
CA HIS A 16 18.68 8.50 37.32
C HIS A 16 19.46 7.71 38.37
N PRO A 17 20.63 8.21 38.82
CA PRO A 17 21.49 7.50 39.76
C PRO A 17 20.80 7.13 41.08
N ASP A 18 19.81 7.93 41.48
CA ASP A 18 19.05 7.75 42.73
C ASP A 18 17.93 6.70 42.61
N ALA A 19 17.65 6.19 41.40
CA ALA A 19 16.57 5.24 41.15
C ALA A 19 17.13 3.85 40.83
N PHE A 20 16.60 2.83 41.50
CA PHE A 20 16.91 1.44 41.18
C PHE A 20 16.43 1.08 39.77
N ALA A 21 17.27 0.31 39.07
CA ALA A 21 16.96 -0.21 37.77
C ALA A 21 15.92 -1.32 37.89
N GLY A 22 14.82 -1.18 37.15
CA GLY A 22 13.80 -2.23 37.04
C GLY A 22 14.07 -3.18 35.87
N ALA A 23 14.95 -2.79 34.94
CA ALA A 23 15.22 -3.56 33.74
C ALA A 23 16.50 -3.12 33.01
N THR A 24 16.86 -3.86 31.96
CA THR A 24 18.00 -3.61 31.08
C THR A 24 17.56 -3.39 29.64
N CYS A 25 18.11 -2.37 28.97
CA CYS A 25 17.87 -2.12 27.55
C CYS A 25 18.36 -3.29 26.70
N GLN A 26 17.50 -3.86 25.86
CA GLN A 26 17.84 -5.02 25.02
C GLN A 26 18.84 -4.73 23.90
N ARG A 27 19.17 -3.46 23.63
CA ARG A 27 20.14 -3.06 22.58
C ARG A 27 21.52 -2.74 23.12
N CYS A 28 21.61 -1.89 24.15
CA CYS A 28 22.90 -1.41 24.68
C CYS A 28 23.23 -1.95 26.08
N GLY A 29 22.35 -2.75 26.69
CA GLY A 29 22.55 -3.31 28.02
C GLY A 29 22.41 -2.33 29.18
N SER A 30 22.13 -1.04 28.93
CA SER A 30 22.03 -0.04 30.00
C SER A 30 20.88 -0.34 30.96
N PHE A 31 21.14 -0.21 32.25
CA PHE A 31 20.14 -0.28 33.31
C PHE A 31 19.17 0.92 33.25
N VAL A 32 17.87 0.65 33.32
CA VAL A 32 16.79 1.65 33.25
C VAL A 32 15.78 1.44 34.37
N CYS A 33 15.38 2.53 35.03
CA CYS A 33 14.27 2.54 35.98
C CYS A 33 12.92 2.46 35.25
N GLY A 34 11.84 2.15 35.96
CA GLY A 34 10.49 2.03 35.40
C GLY A 34 10.04 3.24 34.58
N VAL A 35 10.40 4.45 35.01
CA VAL A 35 10.07 5.72 34.31
C VAL A 35 10.84 5.88 33.00
N CYS A 36 12.08 5.39 32.93
CA CYS A 36 12.89 5.45 31.71
C CYS A 36 12.62 4.29 30.75
N THR A 37 11.75 3.33 31.10
CA THR A 37 11.43 2.23 30.21
C THR A 37 10.61 2.73 29.03
N THR A 38 11.10 2.43 27.82
CA THR A 38 10.38 2.74 26.58
C THR A 38 10.14 1.44 25.84
N TRP A 39 8.87 1.16 25.54
CA TRP A 39 8.45 -0.04 24.82
C TRP A 39 8.27 0.30 23.34
N VAL A 40 9.03 -0.37 22.48
CA VAL A 40 8.96 -0.19 21.03
C VAL A 40 8.82 -1.58 20.40
N MET A 41 7.72 -1.82 19.69
CA MET A 41 7.41 -3.10 19.03
C MET A 41 7.50 -4.31 20.00
N GLY A 42 7.03 -4.16 21.23
CA GLY A 42 7.05 -5.23 22.25
C GLY A 42 8.42 -5.53 22.88
N ARG A 43 9.45 -4.72 22.58
CA ARG A 43 10.77 -4.81 23.22
C ARG A 43 11.05 -3.56 24.04
N MET A 44 11.79 -3.74 25.14
CA MET A 44 12.14 -2.65 26.03
C MET A 44 13.51 -2.06 25.68
N TYR A 45 13.55 -0.73 25.55
CA TYR A 45 14.75 0.05 25.28
C TYR A 45 14.89 1.21 26.27
N CYS A 46 16.11 1.73 26.38
CA CYS A 46 16.36 3.03 26.97
C CYS A 46 15.95 4.16 26.00
N PRO A 47 15.65 5.37 26.49
CA PRO A 47 15.13 6.45 25.64
C PRO A 47 16.09 6.82 24.50
N ALA A 48 17.40 6.76 24.75
CA ALA A 48 18.41 7.01 23.72
C ALA A 48 18.44 5.95 22.61
N CYS A 49 18.08 4.70 22.90
CA CYS A 49 17.98 3.65 21.88
C CYS A 49 16.62 3.64 21.19
N ALA A 50 15.53 4.00 21.88
CA ALA A 50 14.18 3.98 21.34
C ALA A 50 13.94 5.00 20.21
N VAL A 51 14.65 6.13 20.23
CA VAL A 51 14.56 7.15 19.17
C VAL A 51 15.35 6.76 17.91
N ARG A 52 16.19 5.72 17.96
CA ARG A 52 17.02 5.36 16.81
C ARG A 52 16.18 4.77 15.68
N PRO A 53 16.47 5.14 14.41
CA PRO A 53 15.68 4.71 13.26
C PRO A 53 15.70 3.19 13.03
N GLU A 54 16.78 2.51 13.42
CA GLU A 54 16.89 1.03 13.36
C GLU A 54 15.94 0.33 14.33
N VAL A 55 15.58 0.99 15.43
CA VAL A 55 14.75 0.43 16.52
C VAL A 55 13.29 0.81 16.29
N ASN A 56 13.03 2.10 16.04
CA ASN A 56 11.70 2.63 15.75
C ASN A 56 11.58 3.05 14.28
N TYR A 57 11.77 2.09 13.39
CA TYR A 57 11.71 2.33 11.94
C TYR A 57 10.30 2.74 11.47
N LEU A 58 9.25 2.36 12.20
CA LEU A 58 7.89 2.79 11.91
C LEU A 58 7.71 4.28 12.13
N GLU A 59 8.27 4.83 13.21
CA GLU A 59 8.21 6.26 13.47
C GLU A 59 9.00 7.06 12.43
N ASP A 60 10.20 6.60 12.06
CA ASP A 60 10.95 7.20 10.94
C ASP A 60 10.16 7.13 9.62
N PHE A 61 9.51 5.99 9.34
CA PHE A 61 8.63 5.82 8.19
C PHE A 61 7.40 6.77 8.25
N ARG A 62 6.80 6.96 9.42
CA ARG A 62 5.69 7.91 9.65
C ARG A 62 6.13 9.33 9.32
N LEU A 63 7.26 9.76 9.87
CA LEU A 63 7.82 11.10 9.68
C LEU A 63 8.14 11.37 8.20
N LYS A 64 8.68 10.39 7.47
CA LYS A 64 8.94 10.49 6.02
C LYS A 64 7.67 10.72 5.18
N LEU A 65 6.51 10.25 5.64
CA LEU A 65 5.23 10.36 4.95
C LEU A 65 4.33 11.48 5.50
N TRP A 66 4.73 12.08 6.63
CA TRP A 66 3.96 13.06 7.37
C TRP A 66 3.77 14.35 6.58
N GLY A 67 2.52 14.72 6.29
CA GLY A 67 2.24 15.93 5.50
C GLY A 67 2.65 15.85 4.01
N ARG A 68 3.26 14.75 3.57
CA ARG A 68 3.68 14.58 2.17
C ARG A 68 2.48 14.17 1.33
N ARG A 69 2.24 14.87 0.21
CA ARG A 69 1.19 14.52 -0.76
C ARG A 69 1.36 13.09 -1.25
N ASP A 70 0.25 12.38 -1.33
CA ASP A 70 0.17 10.99 -1.75
C ASP A 70 -0.57 10.84 -3.08
N ALA A 71 -0.74 9.59 -3.54
CA ALA A 71 -1.44 9.30 -4.78
C ALA A 71 -2.91 9.77 -4.74
N SER A 72 -3.56 9.69 -3.57
CA SER A 72 -4.95 10.15 -3.44
C SER A 72 -5.06 11.68 -3.55
N ALA A 73 -4.15 12.43 -2.95
CA ALA A 73 -4.07 13.88 -3.13
C ALA A 73 -3.89 14.24 -4.61
N TRP A 74 -3.00 13.58 -5.34
CA TRP A 74 -2.81 13.81 -6.78
C TRP A 74 -4.04 13.44 -7.61
N LEU A 75 -4.71 12.33 -7.31
CA LEU A 75 -5.95 11.93 -7.97
C LEU A 75 -7.04 12.98 -7.76
N VAL A 76 -7.26 13.43 -6.52
CA VAL A 76 -8.23 14.49 -6.22
C VAL A 76 -7.85 15.79 -6.91
N GLY A 77 -6.56 16.14 -6.94
CA GLY A 77 -6.06 17.31 -7.67
C GLY A 77 -6.36 17.26 -9.17
N LEU A 78 -6.14 16.12 -9.82
CA LEU A 78 -6.44 15.93 -11.24
C LEU A 78 -7.95 16.03 -11.51
N VAL A 79 -8.77 15.37 -10.69
CA VAL A 79 -10.23 15.48 -10.79
C VAL A 79 -10.67 16.92 -10.60
N THR A 80 -10.08 17.65 -9.65
CA THR A 80 -10.39 19.06 -9.40
C THR A 80 -10.16 19.92 -10.65
N VAL A 81 -9.05 19.71 -11.37
CA VAL A 81 -8.78 20.44 -12.62
C VAL A 81 -9.87 20.18 -13.66
N VAL A 82 -10.31 18.93 -13.80
CA VAL A 82 -11.43 18.58 -14.70
C VAL A 82 -12.72 19.27 -14.28
N LEU A 83 -13.03 19.29 -12.98
CA LEU A 83 -14.23 19.96 -12.46
C LEU A 83 -14.21 21.47 -12.71
N VAL A 84 -13.05 22.13 -12.57
CA VAL A 84 -12.89 23.55 -12.93
C VAL A 84 -13.19 23.76 -14.41
N GLY A 85 -12.62 22.94 -15.30
CA GLY A 85 -12.88 23.02 -16.74
C GLY A 85 -14.37 22.87 -17.07
N LEU A 86 -15.04 21.87 -16.49
CA LEU A 86 -16.48 21.65 -16.67
C LEU A 86 -17.32 22.83 -16.13
N GLY A 87 -16.94 23.39 -14.99
CA GLY A 87 -17.58 24.58 -14.43
C GLY A 87 -17.47 25.80 -15.34
N LEU A 88 -16.30 26.04 -15.93
CA LEU A 88 -16.09 27.14 -16.89
C LEU A 88 -16.91 26.95 -18.17
N VAL A 89 -16.95 25.74 -18.72
CA VAL A 89 -17.80 25.42 -19.89
C VAL A 89 -19.28 25.67 -19.57
N ALA A 90 -19.74 25.26 -18.39
CA ALA A 90 -21.11 25.47 -17.95
C ALA A 90 -21.47 26.96 -17.78
N LEU A 91 -20.51 27.81 -17.35
CA LEU A 91 -20.67 29.27 -17.31
C LEU A 91 -20.85 29.86 -18.71
N VAL A 92 -20.02 29.44 -19.67
CA VAL A 92 -20.10 29.90 -21.07
C VAL A 92 -21.43 29.46 -21.70
N ALA A 93 -21.93 28.28 -21.35
CA ALA A 93 -23.22 27.77 -21.80
C ALA A 93 -24.45 28.42 -21.10
N GLY A 94 -24.23 29.35 -20.15
CA GLY A 94 -25.32 30.03 -19.41
C GLY A 94 -26.00 29.18 -18.33
N THR A 95 -25.46 28.00 -18.02
CA THR A 95 -26.03 27.07 -17.02
C THR A 95 -25.46 27.33 -15.62
N PHE A 96 -25.80 28.49 -15.04
CA PHE A 96 -25.20 28.98 -13.79
C PHE A 96 -25.30 28.01 -12.60
N GLY A 97 -26.42 27.31 -12.43
CA GLY A 97 -26.58 26.35 -11.33
C GLY A 97 -25.61 25.17 -11.40
N ILE A 98 -25.40 24.63 -12.61
CA ILE A 98 -24.46 23.52 -12.86
C ILE A 98 -23.02 24.02 -12.71
N ALA A 99 -22.73 25.21 -13.23
CA ALA A 99 -21.43 25.85 -13.05
C ALA A 99 -21.07 26.03 -11.56
N LEU A 100 -22.00 26.54 -10.77
CA LEU A 100 -21.80 26.73 -9.33
C LEU A 100 -21.54 25.40 -8.63
N ALA A 101 -22.29 24.34 -8.96
CA ALA A 101 -22.09 23.01 -8.37
C ALA A 101 -20.70 22.43 -8.67
N TRP A 102 -20.24 22.53 -9.92
CA TRP A 102 -18.90 22.07 -10.31
C TRP A 102 -17.78 22.87 -9.64
N LEU A 103 -17.89 24.19 -9.61
CA LEU A 103 -16.89 25.07 -8.99
C LEU A 103 -16.86 24.91 -7.46
N ALA A 104 -18.01 24.75 -6.81
CA ALA A 104 -18.08 24.45 -5.38
C ALA A 104 -17.40 23.10 -5.05
N SER A 105 -17.66 22.08 -5.86
CA SER A 105 -17.01 20.76 -5.73
C SER A 105 -15.51 20.86 -5.95
N ALA A 106 -15.07 21.67 -6.93
CA ALA A 106 -13.66 21.95 -7.15
C ALA A 106 -13.01 22.67 -5.95
N GLY A 107 -13.71 23.61 -5.31
CA GLY A 107 -13.23 24.27 -4.09
C GLY A 107 -12.91 23.29 -2.96
N VAL A 108 -13.75 22.28 -2.75
CA VAL A 108 -13.48 21.18 -1.82
C VAL A 108 -12.24 20.38 -2.24
N GLY A 109 -12.10 20.09 -3.53
CA GLY A 109 -10.93 19.39 -4.08
C GLY A 109 -9.61 20.16 -3.91
N VAL A 110 -9.62 21.48 -4.13
CA VAL A 110 -8.48 22.37 -3.87
C VAL A 110 -8.13 22.35 -2.38
N ALA A 111 -9.12 22.51 -1.50
CA ALA A 111 -8.90 22.46 -0.05
C ALA A 111 -8.32 21.11 0.41
N PHE A 112 -8.76 20.02 -0.22
CA PHE A 112 -8.21 18.68 0.02
C PHE A 112 -6.75 18.61 -0.41
N PHE A 113 -6.41 19.09 -1.61
CA PHE A 113 -5.04 19.09 -2.15
C PHE A 113 -4.06 19.95 -1.31
N LEU A 114 -4.58 21.01 -0.68
CA LEU A 114 -3.83 21.86 0.25
C LEU A 114 -3.68 21.26 1.65
N GLY A 115 -4.35 20.15 1.96
CA GLY A 115 -4.25 19.47 3.25
C GLY A 115 -5.13 20.07 4.35
N MET A 116 -6.22 20.77 4.00
CA MET A 116 -7.16 21.31 4.98
C MET A 116 -8.00 20.17 5.61
N ARG A 117 -8.03 20.08 6.94
CA ARG A 117 -8.65 18.95 7.66
C ARG A 117 -10.14 18.74 7.36
N TRP A 118 -10.91 19.83 7.20
CA TRP A 118 -12.35 19.77 6.90
C TRP A 118 -12.64 19.19 5.51
N ALA A 119 -11.71 19.36 4.56
CA ALA A 119 -11.90 18.91 3.18
C ALA A 119 -11.98 17.38 3.05
N ARG A 120 -11.48 16.62 4.02
CA ARG A 120 -11.67 15.16 4.07
C ARG A 120 -13.15 14.79 4.21
N LEU A 121 -13.89 15.50 5.06
CA LEU A 121 -15.34 15.33 5.20
C LEU A 121 -16.06 15.91 3.99
N GLY A 122 -15.58 17.05 3.47
CA GLY A 122 -16.09 17.62 2.23
C GLY A 122 -16.05 16.63 1.06
N LEU A 123 -14.95 15.89 0.89
CA LEU A 123 -14.79 14.90 -0.18
C LEU A 123 -15.85 13.77 -0.11
N LEU A 124 -16.33 13.43 1.08
CA LEU A 124 -17.44 12.48 1.27
C LEU A 124 -18.81 13.14 1.05
N ALA A 125 -18.97 14.37 1.52
CA ALA A 125 -20.22 15.11 1.47
C ALA A 125 -20.61 15.47 0.03
N VAL A 126 -19.66 15.88 -0.81
CA VAL A 126 -19.92 16.33 -2.20
C VAL A 126 -20.68 15.28 -3.03
N PRO A 127 -20.17 14.05 -3.23
CA PRO A 127 -20.88 13.06 -4.05
C PRO A 127 -22.20 12.60 -3.41
N LEU A 128 -22.28 12.58 -2.07
CA LEU A 128 -23.51 12.23 -1.36
C LEU A 128 -24.60 13.30 -1.57
N LEU A 129 -24.26 14.57 -1.42
CA LEU A 129 -25.18 15.69 -1.66
C LEU A 129 -25.57 15.77 -3.13
N ALA A 130 -24.63 15.58 -4.06
CA ALA A 130 -24.93 15.54 -5.49
C ALA A 130 -25.94 14.42 -5.82
N MET A 131 -25.76 13.23 -5.24
CA MET A 131 -26.71 12.12 -5.38
C MET A 131 -28.10 12.48 -4.85
N LEU A 132 -28.19 13.01 -3.62
CA LEU A 132 -29.47 13.33 -2.97
C LEU A 132 -30.22 14.46 -3.68
N LEU A 133 -29.51 15.51 -4.11
CA LEU A 133 -30.12 16.67 -4.75
C LEU A 133 -30.58 16.39 -6.19
N THR A 134 -29.91 15.46 -6.88
CA THR A 134 -30.27 15.09 -8.27
C THR A 134 -31.22 13.90 -8.35
N ALA A 135 -31.40 13.13 -7.27
CA ALA A 135 -32.30 11.98 -7.25
C ALA A 135 -33.75 12.31 -7.66
N PRO A 136 -34.38 13.44 -7.23
CA PRO A 136 -35.76 13.74 -7.63
C PRO A 136 -35.93 14.04 -9.12
N SER A 137 -34.90 14.58 -9.77
CA SER A 137 -34.95 14.97 -11.18
C SER A 137 -34.46 13.89 -12.12
N LEU A 138 -33.40 13.17 -11.74
CA LEU A 138 -32.75 12.16 -12.58
C LEU A 138 -33.24 10.74 -12.30
N GLY A 139 -33.77 10.43 -11.11
CA GLY A 139 -34.15 9.07 -10.73
C GLY A 139 -32.93 8.14 -10.65
N ALA A 140 -33.02 6.95 -11.25
CA ALA A 140 -31.96 5.93 -11.21
C ALA A 140 -30.56 6.40 -11.68
N PRO A 141 -30.42 7.23 -12.74
CA PRO A 141 -29.15 7.84 -13.12
C PRO A 141 -28.38 8.58 -12.01
N ALA A 142 -29.05 9.07 -10.95
CA ALA A 142 -28.36 9.69 -9.81
C ALA A 142 -27.42 8.70 -9.08
N LEU A 143 -27.63 7.38 -9.23
CA LEU A 143 -26.73 6.35 -8.69
C LEU A 143 -25.31 6.40 -9.26
N LEU A 144 -25.07 7.11 -10.38
CA LEU A 144 -23.72 7.32 -10.89
C LEU A 144 -22.80 8.04 -9.87
N PHE A 145 -23.36 8.85 -8.98
CA PHE A 145 -22.62 9.49 -7.88
C PHE A 145 -22.16 8.52 -6.79
N PHE A 146 -22.65 7.27 -6.80
CA PHE A 146 -22.16 6.23 -5.91
C PHE A 146 -20.69 5.88 -6.17
N VAL A 147 -20.24 5.93 -7.42
CA VAL A 147 -18.84 5.65 -7.80
C VAL A 147 -17.86 6.64 -7.13
N PRO A 148 -18.00 7.97 -7.31
CA PRO A 148 -17.12 8.92 -6.63
C PRO A 148 -17.29 8.88 -5.10
N LEU A 149 -18.48 8.54 -4.58
CA LEU A 149 -18.66 8.31 -3.13
C LEU A 149 -17.81 7.14 -2.64
N MET A 150 -17.81 6.00 -3.33
CA MET A 150 -16.99 4.85 -2.97
C MET A 150 -15.49 5.16 -3.07
N VAL A 151 -15.07 5.94 -4.08
CA VAL A 151 -13.69 6.43 -4.17
C VAL A 151 -13.36 7.31 -2.97
N ALA A 152 -14.24 8.27 -2.62
CA ALA A 152 -14.05 9.15 -1.47
C ALA A 152 -13.97 8.37 -0.14
N VAL A 153 -14.81 7.34 0.05
CA VAL A 153 -14.76 6.45 1.23
C VAL A 153 -13.43 5.71 1.31
N ASN A 154 -12.93 5.19 0.19
CA ASN A 154 -11.62 4.54 0.14
C ASN A 154 -10.49 5.53 0.49
N VAL A 155 -10.50 6.73 -0.09
CA VAL A 155 -9.52 7.79 0.21
C VAL A 155 -9.61 8.25 1.67
N PHE A 156 -10.80 8.28 2.26
CA PHE A 156 -11.01 8.68 3.64
C PHE A 156 -10.48 7.63 4.64
N ARG A 157 -10.67 6.34 4.32
CA ARG A 157 -10.20 5.21 5.13
C ARG A 157 -8.72 4.92 4.92
N ASP A 158 -8.12 5.37 3.82
CA ASP A 158 -6.73 5.10 3.53
C ASP A 158 -5.77 5.72 4.56
N THR A 159 -4.93 4.86 5.14
CA THR A 159 -3.84 5.21 6.04
C THR A 159 -2.90 6.25 5.46
N ARG A 160 -2.59 6.18 4.16
CA ARG A 160 -1.65 7.11 3.55
C ARG A 160 -2.24 8.53 3.47
N SER A 161 -3.52 8.64 3.15
CA SER A 161 -4.30 9.89 3.21
C SER A 161 -4.31 10.45 4.63
N ARG A 162 -4.55 9.63 5.67
CA ARG A 162 -4.48 10.09 7.08
C ARG A 162 -3.13 10.73 7.44
N LEU A 163 -2.02 10.12 7.02
CA LEU A 163 -0.66 10.66 7.24
C LEU A 163 -0.43 11.99 6.49
N PHE A 164 -1.02 12.17 5.31
CA PHE A 164 -0.96 13.44 4.59
C PHE A 164 -1.65 14.56 5.37
N PHE A 165 -2.80 14.30 6.01
CA PHE A 165 -3.51 15.27 6.86
C PHE A 165 -2.95 15.41 8.28
N ARG A 166 -1.79 14.80 8.58
CA ARG A 166 -1.15 14.82 9.90
C ARG A 166 -2.09 14.36 11.02
N LEU A 167 -2.81 13.27 10.75
CA LEU A 167 -3.67 12.59 11.71
C LEU A 167 -2.91 11.42 12.32
N ASP A 168 -3.17 11.16 13.60
CA ASP A 168 -2.58 10.02 14.29
C ASP A 168 -3.09 8.71 13.70
N VAL A 169 -2.17 7.78 13.50
CA VAL A 169 -2.43 6.46 12.87
C VAL A 169 -1.95 5.39 13.84
N PRO A 170 -2.76 4.36 14.15
CA PRO A 170 -2.35 3.31 15.06
C PRO A 170 -1.18 2.51 14.48
N GLU A 171 -0.31 2.03 15.35
CA GLU A 171 0.90 1.28 15.00
C GLU A 171 0.64 0.11 14.05
N ARG A 172 -0.46 -0.62 14.25
CA ARG A 172 -0.88 -1.73 13.39
C ARG A 172 -1.16 -1.31 11.94
N GLU A 173 -1.82 -0.16 11.75
CA GLU A 173 -2.12 0.38 10.42
C GLU A 173 -0.84 0.86 9.73
N LEU A 174 0.08 1.47 10.49
CA LEU A 174 1.37 1.93 10.00
C LEU A 174 2.29 0.76 9.60
N HIS A 175 2.33 -0.29 10.41
CA HIS A 175 3.04 -1.53 10.09
C HIS A 175 2.47 -2.17 8.82
N ARG A 176 1.15 -2.23 8.67
CA ARG A 176 0.50 -2.71 7.44
C ARG A 176 0.91 -1.87 6.23
N LEU A 177 0.96 -0.54 6.36
CA LEU A 177 1.38 0.33 5.27
C LEU A 177 2.86 0.14 4.90
N TRP A 178 3.72 -0.03 5.90
CA TRP A 178 5.14 -0.36 5.72
C TRP A 178 5.28 -1.71 5.00
N ASP A 179 4.50 -2.71 5.41
CA ASP A 179 4.47 -4.01 4.76
C ASP A 179 4.09 -3.90 3.28
N LEU A 180 3.15 -3.02 2.94
CA LEU A 180 2.66 -2.87 1.57
C LEU A 180 3.61 -2.10 0.64
N ARG A 181 4.40 -1.16 1.18
CA ARG A 181 5.22 -0.23 0.36
C ARG A 181 6.72 -0.48 0.43
N VAL A 182 7.21 -1.01 1.55
CA VAL A 182 8.65 -1.12 1.83
C VAL A 182 9.05 -2.59 1.99
N ASN A 183 8.26 -3.38 2.69
CA ASN A 183 8.57 -4.80 2.91
C ASN A 183 8.41 -5.60 1.62
N ASN A 184 9.53 -5.83 0.93
CA ASN A 184 9.64 -6.69 -0.25
C ASN A 184 8.45 -6.59 -1.23
N PRO A 185 8.18 -5.41 -1.83
CA PRO A 185 7.02 -5.22 -2.70
C PRO A 185 7.06 -6.12 -3.94
N LEU A 186 8.26 -6.52 -4.36
CA LEU A 186 8.47 -7.44 -5.49
C LEU A 186 7.80 -8.81 -5.24
N ALA A 187 7.83 -9.31 -4.01
CA ALA A 187 7.16 -10.57 -3.64
C ALA A 187 5.66 -10.53 -3.96
N ARG A 188 5.03 -9.41 -3.59
CA ARG A 188 3.59 -9.20 -3.81
C ARG A 188 3.25 -9.03 -5.29
N HIS A 189 4.05 -8.25 -6.02
CA HIS A 189 3.87 -8.08 -7.45
C HIS A 189 4.06 -9.41 -8.19
N ALA A 190 5.10 -10.17 -7.85
CA ALA A 190 5.33 -11.51 -8.38
C ALA A 190 4.13 -12.43 -8.12
N LEU A 191 3.57 -12.42 -6.90
CA LEU A 191 2.41 -13.24 -6.56
C LEU A 191 1.17 -12.82 -7.36
N SER A 192 0.91 -11.52 -7.49
CA SER A 192 -0.23 -11.03 -8.28
C SER A 192 -0.12 -11.40 -9.76
N LEU A 193 1.09 -11.33 -10.34
CA LEU A 193 1.35 -11.76 -11.72
C LEU A 193 1.25 -13.27 -11.86
N GLY A 194 1.72 -14.04 -10.88
CA GLY A 194 1.60 -15.50 -10.85
C GLY A 194 0.13 -15.95 -10.82
N VAL A 195 -0.68 -15.37 -9.93
CA VAL A 195 -2.14 -15.61 -9.89
C VAL A 195 -2.79 -15.18 -11.21
N GLY A 196 -2.45 -14.00 -11.73
CA GLY A 196 -2.94 -13.53 -13.03
C GLY A 196 -2.61 -14.49 -14.17
N SER A 197 -1.42 -15.08 -14.16
CA SER A 197 -0.96 -16.02 -15.19
C SER A 197 -1.74 -17.34 -15.21
N LEU A 198 -2.33 -17.76 -14.08
CA LEU A 198 -3.14 -18.98 -14.00
C LEU A 198 -4.52 -18.84 -14.65
N PHE A 199 -4.98 -17.62 -14.95
CA PHE A 199 -6.23 -17.45 -15.69
C PHE A 199 -6.09 -17.78 -17.19
N LEU A 200 -4.87 -18.07 -17.67
CA LEU A 200 -4.56 -18.42 -19.06
C LEU A 200 -5.44 -19.57 -19.60
N PRO A 201 -5.56 -20.75 -18.96
CA PRO A 201 -6.31 -21.87 -19.52
C PRO A 201 -7.81 -21.57 -19.64
N VAL A 202 -8.34 -20.79 -18.69
CA VAL A 202 -9.75 -20.44 -18.62
C VAL A 202 -10.09 -19.39 -19.69
N LEU A 203 -9.30 -18.32 -19.78
CA LEU A 203 -9.56 -17.25 -20.73
C LEU A 203 -9.22 -17.65 -22.18
N ALA A 204 -8.14 -18.41 -22.39
CA ALA A 204 -7.72 -18.86 -23.72
C ALA A 204 -8.77 -19.76 -24.38
N SER A 205 -9.45 -20.62 -23.60
CA SER A 205 -10.51 -21.50 -24.10
C SER A 205 -11.79 -20.74 -24.47
N LEU A 206 -12.09 -19.64 -23.78
CA LEU A 206 -13.23 -18.78 -24.12
C LEU A 206 -12.94 -17.87 -25.33
N LEU A 207 -11.68 -17.46 -25.51
CA LEU A 207 -11.29 -16.48 -26.52
C LEU A 207 -10.75 -17.11 -27.81
N SER A 208 -10.53 -18.43 -27.84
CA SER A 208 -10.28 -19.18 -29.09
C SER A 208 -11.39 -18.99 -30.12
N PHE A 209 -12.61 -18.70 -29.67
CA PHE A 209 -13.75 -18.34 -30.52
C PHE A 209 -13.55 -17.04 -31.32
N PHE A 210 -12.69 -16.13 -30.87
CA PHE A 210 -12.46 -14.83 -31.50
C PHE A 210 -11.16 -14.74 -32.31
N GLY A 211 -10.40 -15.84 -32.44
CA GLY A 211 -9.17 -15.87 -33.24
C GLY A 211 -7.95 -15.13 -32.65
N VAL A 212 -8.10 -14.46 -31.50
CA VAL A 212 -7.03 -13.66 -30.84
C VAL A 212 -6.23 -14.47 -29.81
N TRP A 213 -6.40 -15.80 -29.77
CA TRP A 213 -5.86 -16.65 -28.70
C TRP A 213 -4.32 -16.60 -28.60
N TRP A 214 -3.60 -16.46 -29.72
CA TRP A 214 -2.14 -16.48 -29.76
C TRP A 214 -1.52 -15.26 -29.06
N VAL A 215 -2.12 -14.07 -29.20
CA VAL A 215 -1.65 -12.82 -28.57
C VAL A 215 -1.73 -12.94 -27.05
N LEU A 216 -2.84 -13.48 -26.55
CA LEU A 216 -3.08 -13.69 -25.12
C LEU A 216 -2.15 -14.77 -24.58
N SER A 217 -1.98 -15.90 -25.27
CA SER A 217 -1.04 -16.95 -24.86
C SER A 217 0.38 -16.41 -24.67
N VAL A 218 0.87 -15.53 -25.55
CA VAL A 218 2.19 -14.88 -25.40
C VAL A 218 2.21 -13.90 -24.23
N LEU A 219 1.17 -13.09 -24.05
CA LEU A 219 1.09 -12.13 -22.95
C LEU A 219 1.11 -12.83 -21.58
N PHE A 220 0.32 -13.89 -21.42
CA PHE A 220 0.29 -14.64 -20.16
C PHE A 220 1.58 -15.43 -19.91
N LEU A 221 2.23 -15.95 -20.97
CA LEU A 221 3.59 -16.51 -20.86
C LEU A 221 4.58 -15.47 -20.34
N GLY A 222 4.52 -14.25 -20.89
CA GLY A 222 5.33 -13.11 -20.43
C GLY A 222 5.07 -12.77 -18.96
N MET A 223 3.80 -12.77 -18.53
CA MET A 223 3.45 -12.57 -17.12
C MET A 223 3.99 -13.67 -16.21
N ALA A 224 3.92 -14.94 -16.63
CA ALA A 224 4.46 -16.07 -15.86
C ALA A 224 6.00 -16.00 -15.73
N MET A 225 6.70 -15.69 -16.82
CA MET A 225 8.15 -15.45 -16.82
C MET A 225 8.53 -14.30 -15.90
N LEU A 226 7.83 -13.16 -15.99
CA LEU A 226 8.09 -12.01 -15.13
C LEU A 226 7.80 -12.34 -13.66
N ALA A 227 6.70 -13.05 -13.37
CA ALA A 227 6.37 -13.52 -12.03
C ALA A 227 7.47 -14.42 -11.45
N LEU A 228 8.03 -15.32 -12.27
CA LEU A 228 9.13 -16.20 -11.86
C LEU A 228 10.39 -15.39 -11.52
N ILE A 229 10.82 -14.49 -12.41
CA ILE A 229 12.00 -13.65 -12.22
C ILE A 229 11.84 -12.79 -10.96
N LEU A 230 10.72 -12.08 -10.85
CA LEU A 230 10.44 -11.23 -9.69
C LEU A 230 10.33 -12.04 -8.40
N GLY A 231 9.76 -13.24 -8.44
CA GLY A 231 9.66 -14.15 -7.29
C GLY A 231 11.03 -14.62 -6.81
N VAL A 232 11.93 -15.01 -7.72
CA VAL A 232 13.31 -15.41 -7.38
C VAL A 232 14.11 -14.24 -6.82
N VAL A 233 14.02 -13.05 -7.45
CA VAL A 233 14.68 -11.84 -6.96
C VAL A 233 14.14 -11.45 -5.58
N ALA A 234 12.82 -11.54 -5.38
CA ALA A 234 12.18 -11.26 -4.09
C ALA A 234 12.64 -12.23 -3.00
N LEU A 235 12.80 -13.53 -3.31
CA LEU A 235 13.34 -14.52 -2.37
C LEU A 235 14.76 -14.19 -1.92
N ARG A 236 15.63 -13.77 -2.84
CA ARG A 236 17.01 -13.37 -2.51
C ARG A 236 17.10 -12.13 -1.64
N ARG A 237 16.04 -11.31 -1.58
CA ARG A 237 15.97 -10.12 -0.74
C ARG A 237 15.39 -10.38 0.66
N VAL A 238 14.86 -11.58 0.92
CA VAL A 238 14.33 -11.93 2.24
C VAL A 238 15.50 -12.03 3.22
N ASP A 239 15.46 -11.19 4.24
CA ASP A 239 16.43 -11.19 5.33
C ASP A 239 15.68 -10.96 6.65
N PRO A 240 15.47 -12.01 7.46
CA PRO A 240 14.78 -11.90 8.75
C PRO A 240 15.62 -11.20 9.82
N GLU A 241 16.94 -11.12 9.65
CA GLU A 241 17.86 -10.51 10.61
C GLU A 241 18.11 -9.02 10.32
N ALA A 242 17.78 -8.55 9.11
CA ALA A 242 17.79 -7.15 8.76
C ALA A 242 16.99 -6.30 9.76
N ARG A 243 17.42 -5.06 9.96
CA ARG A 243 16.69 -4.06 10.77
C ARG A 243 16.37 -2.85 9.89
N PRO A 244 15.11 -2.67 9.45
CA PRO A 244 13.93 -3.50 9.72
C PRO A 244 13.93 -4.86 9.00
N PRO A 245 13.20 -5.88 9.52
CA PRO A 245 13.20 -7.24 8.98
C PRO A 245 12.50 -7.31 7.62
N ILE A 246 13.17 -7.88 6.61
CA ILE A 246 12.62 -8.01 5.25
C ILE A 246 11.98 -9.39 5.09
N GLY A 247 10.65 -9.44 5.02
CA GLY A 247 9.84 -10.67 5.02
C GLY A 247 9.25 -11.07 3.66
N ARG A 248 8.07 -11.71 3.70
CA ARG A 248 7.28 -12.22 2.56
C ARG A 248 7.90 -13.41 1.79
N ARG A 249 8.63 -14.27 2.49
CA ARG A 249 9.17 -15.53 1.92
C ARG A 249 8.08 -16.39 1.29
N TRP A 250 6.95 -16.57 1.98
CA TRP A 250 5.85 -17.40 1.50
C TRP A 250 5.16 -16.84 0.25
N GLU A 251 4.97 -15.53 0.16
CA GLU A 251 4.42 -14.90 -1.04
C GLU A 251 5.36 -15.11 -2.24
N SER A 252 6.67 -14.99 -2.01
CA SER A 252 7.67 -15.17 -3.08
C SER A 252 7.77 -16.63 -3.53
N LEU A 253 7.75 -17.59 -2.59
CA LEU A 253 7.67 -19.02 -2.92
C LEU A 253 6.37 -19.36 -3.67
N GLY A 254 5.25 -18.81 -3.21
CA GLY A 254 3.96 -18.94 -3.87
C GLY A 254 4.00 -18.42 -5.30
N ALA A 255 4.57 -17.22 -5.52
CA ALA A 255 4.73 -16.64 -6.85
C ALA A 255 5.54 -17.55 -7.79
N VAL A 256 6.68 -18.08 -7.32
CA VAL A 256 7.52 -19.01 -8.08
C VAL A 256 6.75 -20.29 -8.41
N GLY A 257 6.06 -20.89 -7.44
CA GLY A 257 5.27 -22.09 -7.65
C GLY A 257 4.14 -21.90 -8.66
N LEU A 258 3.36 -20.82 -8.53
CA LEU A 258 2.26 -20.51 -9.46
C LEU A 258 2.80 -20.22 -10.88
N ALA A 259 3.91 -19.48 -11.00
CA ALA A 259 4.54 -19.22 -12.28
C ALA A 259 5.03 -20.51 -12.96
N LEU A 260 5.74 -21.39 -12.24
CA LEU A 260 6.16 -22.69 -12.78
C LEU A 260 4.96 -23.54 -13.22
N THR A 261 3.89 -23.54 -12.42
CA THR A 261 2.65 -24.26 -12.76
C THR A 261 2.02 -23.70 -14.03
N ALA A 262 1.93 -22.38 -14.16
CA ALA A 262 1.39 -21.72 -15.35
C ALA A 262 2.22 -22.04 -16.61
N LEU A 263 3.55 -22.09 -16.50
CA LEU A 263 4.45 -22.44 -17.60
C LEU A 263 4.29 -23.89 -18.05
N VAL A 264 4.18 -24.82 -17.10
CA VAL A 264 3.92 -26.23 -17.40
C VAL A 264 2.56 -26.38 -18.09
N LEU A 265 1.51 -25.76 -17.56
CA LEU A 265 0.18 -25.78 -18.17
C LEU A 265 0.18 -25.21 -19.59
N TRP A 266 0.86 -24.07 -19.80
CA TRP A 266 1.04 -23.48 -21.12
C TRP A 266 1.76 -24.43 -22.09
N GLY A 267 2.86 -25.05 -21.63
CA GLY A 267 3.63 -26.01 -22.42
C GLY A 267 2.82 -27.24 -22.82
N VAL A 268 2.01 -27.78 -21.91
CA VAL A 268 1.10 -28.91 -22.18
C VAL A 268 0.00 -28.51 -23.17
N LEU A 269 -0.65 -27.36 -22.97
CA LEU A 269 -1.73 -26.86 -23.84
C LEU A 269 -1.25 -26.58 -25.28
N HIS A 270 -0.01 -26.13 -25.43
CA HIS A 270 0.55 -25.79 -26.73
C HIS A 270 1.49 -26.86 -27.29
N TRP A 271 1.63 -28.01 -26.61
CA TRP A 271 2.55 -29.09 -26.99
C TRP A 271 2.35 -29.52 -28.44
N GLN A 272 1.13 -29.89 -28.81
CA GLN A 272 0.81 -30.34 -30.18
C GLN A 272 1.11 -29.26 -31.24
N ARG A 273 0.89 -27.98 -30.92
CA ARG A 273 1.17 -26.85 -31.82
C ARG A 273 2.67 -26.61 -31.96
N MET A 274 3.43 -26.76 -30.88
CA MET A 274 4.89 -26.68 -30.92
C MET A 274 5.49 -27.82 -31.73
N VAL A 275 5.02 -29.05 -31.55
CA VAL A 275 5.47 -30.22 -32.34
C VAL A 275 5.21 -30.00 -33.84
N ALA A 276 4.04 -29.47 -34.21
CA ALA A 276 3.73 -29.11 -35.59
C ALA A 276 4.63 -27.99 -36.16
N LEU A 277 4.99 -26.99 -35.36
CA LEU A 277 5.90 -25.91 -35.76
C LEU A 277 7.35 -26.36 -35.93
N PHE A 278 7.81 -27.32 -35.13
CA PHE A 278 9.17 -27.87 -35.18
C PHE A 278 9.32 -29.08 -36.11
N GLY A 279 8.30 -29.39 -36.93
CA GLY A 279 8.38 -30.42 -37.97
C GLY A 279 8.41 -31.86 -37.47
N GLY A 280 7.99 -32.10 -36.22
CA GLY A 280 7.86 -33.45 -35.68
C GLY A 280 6.61 -34.11 -36.28
N ALA A 281 6.80 -35.02 -37.23
CA ALA A 281 5.76 -35.98 -37.58
C ALA A 281 5.40 -36.76 -36.30
N VAL A 282 4.13 -36.66 -35.90
CA VAL A 282 3.58 -37.51 -34.84
C VAL A 282 2.89 -38.66 -35.58
N ASP A 283 3.52 -39.83 -35.54
CA ASP A 283 2.84 -41.11 -35.74
C ASP A 283 2.04 -41.46 -34.48
#